data_AF-A0A1I4HDR7-F1
#
_entry.id   AF-A0A1I4HDR7-F1
#
_cell.length_a   1.000
_cell.length_b   1.000
_cell.length_c   1.000
_cell.angle_alpha   90.00
_cell.angle_beta   90.00
_cell.angle_gamma   90.00
#
_symmetry.space_group_name_H-M   'P 1'
#
loop_
_entity.id
_entity.type
_entity.pdbx_description
1 polymer ?
#
loop_
_entity_poly.entity_id
_entity_poly.type
_entity_poly.pdbx_seq_one_letter_code
_entity_poly.pdbx_strand_id
1 'polypeptide(L)'
;MLNDHAHDGDVAIDLPNDSAGRKRTSIYQPEQAGLIFPEIPHFASHAEEREYRKQHLVAACRAFAMHGFDYGFAGHLTIRDPERPELYWTNPMCVHFSQVRMSNLILADHKGDVVEGRYAINRAGFVLHAAVHDEYPDVMAMCHAHTTYGTAWCATGRPLDMISQDAAAFYNSHAVIGASAGAVAVEKASGLSVAQQIGRNRGVLHQNHGLLTCSRHSIDDAAFWFIALERACQQQLLVEATGIKPQLLSEKTARYSREHVGSDYIGWLHFQTLYSHIAETQPDMFD
;
A
#
# COMPACT_ATOMS: atom_id res chain seq x y z
N MET A 1 18.55 24.45 -0.52
CA MET A 1 17.90 24.45 0.79
C MET A 1 16.67 23.57 0.65
N LEU A 2 16.77 22.31 1.05
CA LEU A 2 15.71 21.33 0.91
C LEU A 2 14.91 21.37 2.21
N ASN A 3 13.62 21.71 2.13
CA ASN A 3 12.74 21.74 3.28
C ASN A 3 12.58 20.33 3.84
N ASP A 4 12.85 20.20 5.14
CA ASP A 4 12.50 19.04 5.96
C ASP A 4 10.98 18.90 6.05
N HIS A 5 10.37 18.29 5.03
CA HIS A 5 9.09 17.61 5.23
C HIS A 5 9.42 16.17 5.56
N ALA A 6 9.76 15.94 6.83
CA ALA A 6 9.57 14.63 7.44
C ALA A 6 8.15 14.16 7.11
N HIS A 7 7.93 12.85 7.12
CA HIS A 7 6.58 12.31 7.20
C HIS A 7 5.95 12.97 8.43
N ASP A 8 5.20 14.06 8.24
CA ASP A 8 4.38 14.63 9.30
C ASP A 8 3.44 13.48 9.61
N GLY A 9 3.74 12.77 10.71
CA GLY A 9 2.86 11.73 11.22
C GLY A 9 1.46 12.31 11.25
N ASP A 10 0.47 11.50 10.86
CA ASP A 10 -0.91 11.92 10.69
C ASP A 10 -1.28 12.98 11.74
N VAL A 11 -1.60 14.19 11.29
CA VAL A 11 -1.90 15.32 12.19
C VAL A 11 -2.94 14.81 13.17
N ALA A 12 -2.58 14.77 14.45
CA ALA A 12 -3.46 14.26 15.48
C ALA A 12 -4.72 15.12 15.51
N ILE A 13 -5.79 14.62 14.90
CA ILE A 13 -7.11 15.25 14.98
C ILE A 13 -7.53 15.15 16.44
N ASP A 14 -7.76 16.30 17.07
CA ASP A 14 -8.22 16.33 18.47
C ASP A 14 -9.68 15.87 18.52
N LEU A 15 -9.87 14.58 18.76
CA LEU A 15 -11.17 13.93 18.82
C LEU A 15 -11.53 13.63 20.28
N PRO A 16 -12.80 13.80 20.68
CA PRO A 16 -13.23 13.39 22.00
C PRO A 16 -13.15 11.87 22.13
N ASN A 17 -13.00 11.39 23.36
CA ASN A 17 -12.90 9.96 23.67
C ASN A 17 -14.15 9.19 23.23
N ASP A 18 -13.98 7.89 22.97
CA ASP A 18 -15.10 6.97 22.73
C ASP A 18 -15.92 6.73 24.02
N SER A 19 -17.04 5.99 23.92
CA SER A 19 -17.87 5.66 25.08
C SER A 19 -17.18 4.80 26.15
N ALA A 20 -16.02 4.22 25.83
CA ALA A 20 -15.17 3.48 26.76
C ALA A 20 -14.03 4.33 27.35
N GLY A 21 -13.96 5.63 27.03
CA GLY A 21 -12.94 6.55 27.53
C GLY A 21 -11.59 6.47 26.81
N ARG A 22 -11.49 5.75 25.67
CA ARG A 22 -10.28 5.67 24.84
C ARG A 22 -10.21 6.85 23.88
N LYS A 23 -9.01 7.36 23.61
CA LYS A 23 -8.83 8.44 22.63
C LYS A 23 -9.16 7.91 21.23
N ARG A 24 -10.09 8.58 20.53
CA ARG A 24 -10.40 8.21 19.15
C ARG A 24 -9.25 8.57 18.21
N THR A 25 -8.96 7.64 17.31
CA THR A 25 -8.01 7.77 16.20
C THR A 25 -8.65 8.40 14.97
N SER A 26 -9.98 8.29 14.80
CA SER A 26 -10.68 8.80 13.62
C SER A 26 -12.13 9.22 13.90
N ILE A 27 -12.63 10.17 13.10
CA ILE A 27 -14.03 10.61 13.10
C ILE A 27 -15.03 9.50 12.78
N TYR A 28 -14.59 8.40 12.16
CA TYR A 28 -15.44 7.26 11.83
C TYR A 28 -15.62 6.27 12.99
N GLN A 29 -14.82 6.38 14.05
CA GLN A 29 -14.99 5.51 15.21
C GLN A 29 -16.29 5.86 15.94
N PRO A 30 -17.18 4.87 16.17
CA PRO A 30 -18.49 5.12 16.73
C PRO A 30 -18.40 5.57 18.19
N GLU A 31 -19.28 6.49 18.57
CA GLU A 31 -19.43 6.90 19.97
C GLU A 31 -20.37 5.96 20.72
N GLN A 32 -21.36 5.37 20.04
CA GLN A 32 -22.33 4.46 20.62
C GLN A 32 -21.70 3.09 20.93
N ALA A 33 -21.82 2.63 22.18
CA ALA A 33 -21.36 1.31 22.60
C ALA A 33 -22.17 0.16 21.98
N GLY A 34 -21.53 -1.01 21.84
CA GLY A 34 -22.18 -2.24 21.35
C GLY A 34 -22.38 -2.33 19.84
N LEU A 35 -21.82 -1.38 19.07
CA LEU A 35 -21.79 -1.46 17.61
C LEU A 35 -20.66 -2.38 17.13
N ILE A 36 -20.91 -3.10 16.05
CA ILE A 36 -19.88 -3.88 15.36
C ILE A 36 -19.05 -2.91 14.52
N PHE A 37 -17.79 -2.74 14.89
CA PHE A 37 -16.85 -1.87 14.20
C PHE A 37 -15.45 -2.51 14.23
N PRO A 38 -14.68 -2.47 13.14
CA PRO A 38 -13.34 -3.04 13.14
C PRO A 38 -12.41 -2.37 14.17
N GLU A 39 -11.75 -3.18 14.99
CA GLU A 39 -10.73 -2.72 15.93
C GLU A 39 -9.34 -3.18 15.48
N ILE A 40 -8.31 -2.36 15.74
CA ILE A 40 -6.92 -2.75 15.49
C ILE A 40 -6.62 -3.95 16.40
N PRO A 41 -6.13 -5.08 15.86
CA PRO A 41 -5.86 -6.26 16.67
C PRO A 41 -4.64 -6.05 17.58
N HIS A 42 -4.67 -6.70 18.74
CA HIS A 42 -3.55 -6.79 19.66
C HIS A 42 -3.12 -8.26 19.76
N PHE A 43 -1.82 -8.53 19.66
CA PHE A 43 -1.29 -9.90 19.64
C PHE A 43 -0.54 -10.22 20.92
N ALA A 44 -0.74 -11.42 21.46
CA ALA A 44 -0.04 -11.89 22.66
C ALA A 44 1.36 -12.46 22.33
N SER A 45 1.62 -12.78 21.06
CA SER A 45 2.89 -13.33 20.61
C SER A 45 3.21 -12.97 19.16
N HIS A 46 4.49 -13.05 18.78
CA HIS A 46 4.90 -12.91 17.38
C HIS A 46 4.31 -13.98 16.45
N ALA A 47 3.98 -15.16 16.98
CA ALA A 47 3.35 -16.22 16.17
C ALA A 47 1.92 -15.83 15.75
N GLU A 48 1.13 -15.28 16.66
CA GLU A 48 -0.22 -14.76 16.36
C GLU A 48 -0.16 -13.59 15.39
N GLU A 49 0.75 -12.63 15.62
CA GLU A 49 0.94 -11.50 14.72
C GLU A 49 1.39 -11.93 13.32
N ARG A 50 2.29 -12.91 13.23
CA ARG A 50 2.78 -13.45 11.95
C ARG A 50 1.65 -14.09 11.17
N GLU A 51 0.83 -14.90 11.82
CA GLU A 51 -0.33 -15.54 11.20
C GLU A 51 -1.30 -14.49 10.65
N TYR A 52 -1.63 -13.47 11.46
CA TYR A 52 -2.44 -12.34 11.03
C TYR A 52 -1.85 -11.61 9.80
N ARG A 53 -0.56 -11.23 9.87
CA ARG A 53 0.12 -10.53 8.77
C ARG A 53 0.12 -11.36 7.48
N LYS A 54 0.31 -12.68 7.57
CA LYS A 54 0.25 -13.59 6.42
C LYS A 54 -1.16 -13.67 5.84
N GLN A 55 -2.20 -13.83 6.66
CA GLN A 55 -3.60 -13.87 6.20
C GLN A 55 -3.98 -12.58 5.46
N HIS A 56 -3.56 -11.44 6.01
CA HIS A 56 -3.81 -10.13 5.43
C HIS A 56 -2.97 -9.87 4.16
N LEU A 57 -1.74 -10.40 4.07
CA LEU A 57 -0.97 -10.40 2.81
C LEU A 57 -1.67 -11.20 1.71
N VAL A 58 -2.21 -12.38 2.04
CA VAL A 58 -3.00 -13.17 1.09
C VAL A 58 -4.25 -12.40 0.67
N ALA A 59 -4.97 -11.80 1.62
CA ALA A 59 -6.14 -10.99 1.33
C ALA A 59 -5.81 -9.80 0.42
N ALA A 60 -4.66 -9.15 0.61
CA ALA A 60 -4.20 -8.06 -0.25
C ALA A 60 -3.93 -8.53 -1.68
N CYS A 61 -3.31 -9.70 -1.85
CA CYS A 61 -3.17 -10.32 -3.19
C CYS A 61 -4.54 -10.61 -3.80
N ARG A 62 -5.45 -11.23 -3.04
CA ARG A 62 -6.82 -11.53 -3.48
C ARG A 62 -7.60 -10.26 -3.86
N ALA A 63 -7.41 -9.15 -3.14
CA ALA A 63 -7.98 -7.85 -3.45
C ALA A 63 -7.42 -7.32 -4.79
N PHE A 64 -6.13 -7.45 -5.05
CA PHE A 64 -5.52 -7.05 -6.32
C PHE A 64 -6.12 -7.82 -7.49
N ALA A 65 -6.36 -9.13 -7.34
CA ALA A 65 -7.06 -9.92 -8.36
C ALA A 65 -8.52 -9.48 -8.56
N MET A 66 -9.24 -9.19 -7.46
CA MET A 66 -10.63 -8.69 -7.54
C MET A 66 -10.73 -7.37 -8.32
N HIS A 67 -9.70 -6.53 -8.23
CA HIS A 67 -9.61 -5.27 -8.97
C HIS A 67 -8.95 -5.40 -10.37
N GLY A 68 -8.53 -6.60 -10.78
CA GLY A 68 -7.90 -6.85 -12.07
C GLY A 68 -6.51 -6.22 -12.22
N PHE A 69 -5.72 -6.21 -11.14
CA PHE A 69 -4.37 -5.62 -11.11
C PHE A 69 -3.27 -6.60 -11.50
N ASP A 70 -3.61 -7.86 -11.74
CA ASP A 70 -2.70 -8.87 -12.26
C ASP A 70 -2.22 -8.51 -13.68
N TYR A 71 -0.92 -8.69 -13.92
CA TYR A 71 -0.34 -8.62 -15.26
C TYR A 71 0.69 -9.74 -15.42
N GLY A 72 0.17 -10.95 -15.69
CA GLY A 72 0.98 -12.16 -15.70
C GLY A 72 1.59 -12.43 -14.31
N PHE A 73 2.92 -12.52 -14.24
CA PHE A 73 3.65 -12.71 -12.97
C PHE A 73 4.14 -11.38 -12.36
N ALA A 74 3.89 -10.24 -13.01
CA ALA A 74 4.30 -8.94 -12.50
C ALA A 74 3.48 -8.56 -11.26
N GLY A 75 4.11 -7.78 -10.39
CA GLY A 75 3.54 -7.37 -9.11
C GLY A 75 3.96 -8.27 -7.96
N HIS A 76 4.18 -7.62 -6.81
CA HIS A 76 4.63 -8.28 -5.59
C HIS A 76 4.25 -7.42 -4.40
N LEU A 77 3.82 -8.10 -3.35
CA LEU A 77 3.44 -7.52 -2.07
C LEU A 77 4.36 -8.12 -1.02
N THR A 78 4.91 -7.29 -0.14
CA THR A 78 5.77 -7.74 0.96
C THR A 78 5.25 -7.26 2.30
N ILE A 79 5.41 -8.08 3.33
CA ILE A 79 5.24 -7.67 4.73
C ILE A 79 6.36 -8.25 5.59
N ARG A 80 6.94 -7.41 6.45
CA ARG A 80 8.01 -7.76 7.38
C ARG A 80 7.54 -8.81 8.39
N ASP A 81 8.36 -9.82 8.69
CA ASP A 81 8.10 -10.77 9.76
C ASP A 81 8.20 -10.07 11.14
N PRO A 82 7.28 -10.34 12.09
CA PRO A 82 7.27 -9.64 13.37
C PRO A 82 8.37 -10.08 14.35
N GLU A 83 8.94 -11.29 14.19
CA GLU A 83 10.00 -11.82 15.06
C GLU A 83 11.39 -11.68 14.43
N ARG A 84 11.46 -11.84 13.10
CA ARG A 84 12.68 -11.81 12.30
C ARG A 84 12.63 -10.62 11.34
N PRO A 85 12.85 -9.39 11.82
CA PRO A 85 12.55 -8.17 11.07
C PRO A 85 13.36 -8.04 9.77
N GLU A 86 14.45 -8.77 9.59
CA GLU A 86 15.24 -8.85 8.36
C GLU A 86 14.63 -9.75 7.26
N LEU A 87 13.51 -10.42 7.55
CA LEU A 87 12.81 -11.34 6.66
C LEU A 87 11.44 -10.80 6.26
N TYR A 88 11.02 -11.13 5.03
CA TYR A 88 9.82 -10.60 4.40
C TYR A 88 8.96 -11.71 3.80
N TRP A 89 7.70 -11.77 4.22
CA TRP A 89 6.68 -12.61 3.59
C TRP A 89 6.24 -11.97 2.28
N THR A 90 6.11 -12.76 1.21
CA THR A 90 5.67 -12.28 -0.10
C THR A 90 4.90 -13.35 -0.88
N ASN A 91 4.16 -12.92 -1.90
CA ASN A 91 3.47 -13.83 -2.80
C ASN A 91 4.45 -14.63 -3.67
N PRO A 92 4.13 -15.89 -3.99
CA PRO A 92 4.98 -16.73 -4.83
C PRO A 92 5.05 -16.26 -6.29
N MET A 93 6.20 -16.45 -6.93
CA MET A 93 6.38 -16.15 -8.36
C MET A 93 5.51 -17.06 -9.23
N CYS A 94 4.95 -16.50 -10.32
CA CYS A 94 4.12 -17.22 -11.30
C CYS A 94 2.85 -17.88 -10.73
N VAL A 95 2.33 -17.35 -9.62
CA VAL A 95 1.01 -17.71 -9.09
C VAL A 95 0.11 -16.49 -9.27
N HIS A 96 -1.05 -16.70 -9.88
CA HIS A 96 -2.02 -15.64 -10.06
C HIS A 96 -2.45 -15.10 -8.69
N PHE A 97 -2.70 -13.79 -8.57
CA PHE A 97 -3.11 -13.18 -7.29
C PHE A 97 -4.39 -13.82 -6.70
N SER A 98 -5.30 -14.30 -7.55
CA SER A 98 -6.50 -15.06 -7.13
C SER A 98 -6.22 -16.51 -6.72
N GLN A 99 -4.95 -16.97 -6.73
CA GLN A 99 -4.52 -18.30 -6.29
C GLN A 99 -3.47 -18.27 -5.16
N VAL A 100 -3.00 -17.08 -4.74
CA VAL A 100 -2.15 -16.92 -3.54
C VAL A 100 -2.91 -17.39 -2.30
N ARG A 101 -2.30 -18.20 -1.43
CA ARG A 101 -2.92 -18.73 -0.21
C ARG A 101 -1.85 -18.90 0.87
N MET A 102 -2.26 -19.12 2.11
CA MET A 102 -1.35 -19.22 3.25
C MET A 102 -0.21 -20.23 3.02
N SER A 103 -0.52 -21.41 2.45
CA SER A 103 0.43 -22.49 2.18
C SER A 103 1.40 -22.25 1.04
N ASN A 104 1.19 -21.23 0.20
CA ASN A 104 2.10 -20.92 -0.91
C ASN A 104 2.87 -19.61 -0.77
N LEU A 105 2.66 -18.86 0.32
CA LEU A 105 3.53 -17.75 0.67
C LEU A 105 4.99 -18.22 0.84
N ILE A 106 5.91 -17.31 0.55
CA ILE A 106 7.34 -17.51 0.77
C ILE A 106 7.87 -16.46 1.73
N LEU A 107 8.83 -16.85 2.55
CA LEU A 107 9.62 -15.95 3.38
C LEU A 107 11.01 -15.83 2.74
N ALA A 108 11.48 -14.61 2.56
CA ALA A 108 12.78 -14.35 1.95
C ALA A 108 13.60 -13.34 2.76
N ASP A 109 14.93 -13.47 2.67
CA ASP A 109 15.87 -12.51 3.22
C ASP A 109 16.10 -11.32 2.26
N HIS A 110 16.88 -10.32 2.70
CA HIS A 110 17.23 -9.15 1.88
C HIS A 110 17.93 -9.46 0.55
N LYS A 111 18.57 -10.63 0.39
CA LYS A 111 19.26 -11.01 -0.85
C LYS A 111 18.31 -11.63 -1.88
N GLY A 112 17.07 -11.90 -1.46
CA GLY A 112 16.06 -12.64 -2.21
C GLY A 112 16.26 -14.14 -2.09
N ASP A 113 16.95 -14.63 -1.07
CA ASP A 113 17.06 -16.06 -0.81
C ASP A 113 15.81 -16.51 -0.03
N VAL A 114 15.12 -17.53 -0.55
CA VAL A 114 13.91 -18.09 0.09
C VAL A 114 14.33 -18.93 1.29
N VAL A 115 13.89 -18.51 2.49
CA VAL A 115 14.18 -19.20 3.76
C VAL A 115 13.03 -20.10 4.21
N GLU A 116 11.80 -19.82 3.78
CA GLU A 116 10.63 -20.66 4.01
C GLU A 116 9.70 -20.65 2.79
N GLY A 117 9.07 -21.79 2.50
CA GLY A 117 8.23 -22.00 1.33
C GLY A 117 8.95 -22.80 0.23
N ARG A 118 8.26 -23.03 -0.89
CA ARG A 118 8.75 -23.87 -2.01
C ARG A 118 8.74 -23.20 -3.38
N TYR A 119 8.14 -22.02 -3.48
CA TYR A 119 8.04 -21.28 -4.73
C TYR A 119 9.29 -20.40 -4.92
N ALA A 120 9.58 -20.08 -6.17
CA ALA A 120 10.59 -19.08 -6.50
C ALA A 120 10.11 -17.67 -6.12
N ILE A 121 11.07 -16.77 -5.94
CA ILE A 121 10.82 -15.34 -5.75
C ILE A 121 11.07 -14.58 -7.06
N ASN A 122 10.28 -13.55 -7.34
CA ASN A 122 10.60 -12.60 -8.40
C ASN A 122 11.73 -11.68 -7.94
N ARG A 123 12.98 -12.07 -8.19
CA ARG A 123 14.17 -11.35 -7.69
C ARG A 123 14.27 -9.90 -8.17
N ALA A 124 13.92 -9.65 -9.44
CA ALA A 124 13.95 -8.30 -10.02
C ALA A 124 12.93 -7.37 -9.36
N GLY A 125 11.76 -7.91 -9.00
CA GLY A 125 10.77 -7.18 -8.23
C GLY A 125 11.15 -6.96 -6.78
N PHE A 126 11.62 -8.03 -6.14
CA PHE A 126 11.92 -8.06 -4.72
C PHE A 126 13.08 -7.16 -4.32
N VAL A 127 14.09 -6.95 -5.19
CA VAL A 127 15.24 -6.07 -4.86
C VAL A 127 14.81 -4.63 -4.54
N LEU A 128 13.73 -4.14 -5.15
CA LEU A 128 13.17 -2.83 -4.85
C LEU A 128 12.58 -2.78 -3.44
N HIS A 129 11.78 -3.78 -3.09
CA HIS A 129 11.18 -3.88 -1.76
C HIS A 129 12.25 -4.07 -0.68
N ALA A 130 13.23 -4.95 -0.94
CA ALA A 130 14.33 -5.22 -0.03
C ALA A 130 15.17 -3.96 0.24
N ALA A 131 15.44 -3.13 -0.77
CA ALA A 131 16.17 -1.88 -0.59
C ALA A 131 15.41 -0.86 0.26
N VAL A 132 14.10 -0.76 0.07
CA VAL A 132 13.24 0.13 0.87
C VAL A 132 13.17 -0.34 2.32
N HIS A 133 12.97 -1.64 2.54
CA HIS A 133 12.91 -2.19 3.90
C HIS A 133 14.26 -2.12 4.64
N ASP A 134 15.39 -2.14 3.91
CA ASP A 134 16.75 -1.96 4.46
C ASP A 134 16.99 -0.50 4.88
N GLU A 135 16.61 0.45 4.02
CA GLU A 135 16.75 1.89 4.29
C GLU A 135 15.77 2.40 5.34
N TYR A 136 14.56 1.83 5.39
CA TYR A 136 13.49 2.21 6.33
C TYR A 136 13.02 1.01 7.15
N PRO A 137 13.71 0.70 8.27
CA PRO A 137 13.36 -0.42 9.15
C PRO A 137 11.94 -0.36 9.73
N ASP A 138 11.36 0.84 9.79
CA ASP A 138 9.99 1.09 10.26
C ASP A 138 8.91 0.82 9.19
N VAL A 139 9.28 0.73 7.91
CA VAL A 139 8.35 0.29 6.85
C VAL A 139 8.05 -1.19 7.03
N MET A 140 6.77 -1.47 7.26
CA MET A 140 6.25 -2.81 7.52
C MET A 140 5.84 -3.52 6.23
N ALA A 141 5.19 -2.81 5.31
CA ALA A 141 4.60 -3.43 4.12
C ALA A 141 4.78 -2.57 2.87
N MET A 142 4.78 -3.23 1.72
CA MET A 142 4.86 -2.59 0.41
C MET A 142 4.03 -3.34 -0.63
N CYS A 143 3.46 -2.59 -1.58
CA CYS A 143 2.73 -3.13 -2.71
C CYS A 143 3.22 -2.52 -4.03
N HIS A 144 3.35 -3.37 -5.05
CA HIS A 144 3.67 -2.95 -6.41
C HIS A 144 2.89 -3.80 -7.42
N ALA A 145 2.38 -3.16 -8.47
CA ALA A 145 1.80 -3.83 -9.63
C ALA A 145 1.82 -2.91 -10.88
N HIS A 146 1.67 -3.53 -12.05
CA HIS A 146 1.63 -2.86 -13.36
C HIS A 146 0.17 -2.69 -13.80
N THR A 147 -0.57 -1.84 -13.10
CA THR A 147 -2.00 -1.65 -13.34
C THR A 147 -2.26 -0.82 -14.59
N THR A 148 -3.41 -1.03 -15.23
CA THR A 148 -3.73 -0.40 -16.52
C THR A 148 -3.73 1.13 -16.43
N TYR A 149 -4.44 1.72 -15.46
CA TYR A 149 -4.56 3.17 -15.37
C TYR A 149 -3.33 3.81 -14.72
N GLY A 150 -2.75 3.15 -13.72
CA GLY A 150 -1.54 3.57 -13.03
C GLY A 150 -0.36 3.63 -13.99
N THR A 151 -0.10 2.58 -14.76
CA THR A 151 0.96 2.58 -15.77
C THR A 151 0.70 3.63 -16.86
N ALA A 152 -0.56 3.82 -17.28
CA ALA A 152 -0.91 4.86 -18.25
C ALA A 152 -0.66 6.28 -17.71
N TRP A 153 -1.04 6.56 -16.46
CA TRP A 153 -0.77 7.85 -15.82
C TRP A 153 0.73 8.07 -15.59
N CYS A 154 1.44 7.05 -15.13
CA CYS A 154 2.90 7.08 -14.97
C CYS A 154 3.63 7.38 -16.28
N ALA A 155 3.07 7.03 -17.46
CA ALA A 155 3.67 7.39 -18.74
C ALA A 155 3.69 8.90 -19.02
N THR A 156 2.82 9.68 -18.37
CA THR A 156 2.80 11.16 -18.48
C THR A 156 3.95 11.83 -17.72
N GLY A 157 4.54 11.15 -16.73
CA GLY A 157 5.56 11.72 -15.85
C GLY A 157 5.06 12.84 -14.92
N ARG A 158 3.75 12.96 -14.70
CA ARG A 158 3.14 14.02 -13.89
C ARG A 158 2.67 13.52 -12.51
N PRO A 159 2.71 14.39 -11.48
CA PRO A 159 2.03 14.11 -10.21
C PRO A 159 0.51 14.09 -10.40
N LEU A 160 -0.22 13.59 -9.39
CA LEU A 160 -1.69 13.69 -9.37
C LEU A 160 -2.13 15.15 -9.18
N ASP A 161 -3.10 15.58 -9.98
CA ASP A 161 -3.82 16.82 -9.76
C ASP A 161 -4.93 16.62 -8.71
N MET A 162 -5.16 17.58 -7.81
CA MET A 162 -6.16 17.48 -6.74
C MET A 162 -7.59 17.72 -7.26
N ILE A 163 -8.06 16.82 -8.13
CA ILE A 163 -9.35 16.92 -8.85
C ILE A 163 -10.55 16.36 -8.05
N SER A 164 -10.28 15.59 -6.99
CA SER A 164 -11.29 14.89 -6.18
C SER A 164 -10.83 14.76 -4.73
N GLN A 165 -11.74 14.41 -3.81
CA GLN A 165 -11.38 14.07 -2.44
C GLN A 165 -10.50 12.82 -2.39
N ASP A 166 -10.76 11.83 -3.25
CA ASP A 166 -9.93 10.63 -3.44
C ASP A 166 -8.48 11.02 -3.78
N ALA A 167 -8.28 11.91 -4.76
CA ALA A 167 -6.95 12.41 -5.12
C ALA A 167 -6.32 13.24 -3.99
N ALA A 168 -7.12 14.01 -3.26
CA ALA A 168 -6.67 14.80 -2.12
C ALA A 168 -6.15 13.95 -0.94
N ALA A 169 -6.54 12.68 -0.84
CA ALA A 169 -5.92 11.76 0.13
C ALA A 169 -4.42 11.53 -0.15
N PHE A 170 -3.90 11.93 -1.31
CA PHE A 170 -2.48 11.90 -1.67
C PHE A 170 -1.82 13.29 -1.69
N TYR A 171 -2.50 14.35 -1.25
CA TYR A 171 -1.95 15.71 -1.25
C TYR A 171 -0.64 15.77 -0.46
N ASN A 172 0.45 16.19 -1.12
CA ASN A 172 1.83 16.18 -0.59
C ASN A 172 2.29 14.83 0.02
N SER A 173 1.69 13.72 -0.41
CA SER A 173 1.99 12.37 0.08
C SER A 173 2.16 11.38 -1.08
N HIS A 174 2.57 11.89 -2.25
CA HIS A 174 2.97 11.09 -3.40
C HIS A 174 4.13 11.71 -4.16
N ALA A 175 4.88 10.89 -4.90
CA ALA A 175 6.02 11.33 -5.71
C ALA A 175 6.05 10.69 -7.09
N VAL A 176 6.79 11.30 -8.02
CA VAL A 176 7.09 10.74 -9.35
C VAL A 176 8.56 10.36 -9.42
N ILE A 177 8.86 9.13 -9.82
CA ILE A 177 10.24 8.70 -10.12
C ILE A 177 10.39 8.67 -11.64
N GLY A 178 11.16 9.62 -12.19
CA GLY A 178 11.51 9.64 -13.62
C GLY A 178 12.88 9.02 -13.94
N ALA A 179 13.75 8.83 -12.93
CA ALA A 179 15.06 8.22 -13.15
C ALA A 179 14.91 6.77 -13.63
N SER A 180 15.64 6.40 -14.68
CA SER A 180 15.62 5.04 -15.27
C SER A 180 14.23 4.56 -15.74
N ALA A 181 13.36 5.49 -16.18
CA ALA A 181 11.99 5.18 -16.59
C ALA A 181 11.90 3.97 -17.55
N GLY A 182 11.08 2.98 -17.19
CA GLY A 182 10.86 1.75 -17.95
C GLY A 182 11.98 0.70 -17.89
N ALA A 183 13.08 0.94 -17.17
CA ALA A 183 14.15 -0.05 -17.03
C ALA A 183 13.79 -1.11 -15.97
N VAL A 184 14.14 -2.37 -16.23
CA VAL A 184 14.03 -3.43 -15.23
C VAL A 184 15.06 -3.19 -14.14
N ALA A 185 14.59 -2.96 -12.91
CA ALA A 185 15.43 -2.76 -11.75
C ALA A 185 16.08 -4.09 -11.32
N VAL A 186 17.24 -4.42 -11.89
CA VAL A 186 18.02 -5.62 -11.51
C VAL A 186 19.16 -5.31 -10.55
N GLU A 187 19.44 -4.02 -10.29
CA GLU A 187 20.56 -3.57 -9.47
C GLU A 187 20.11 -2.88 -8.18
N LYS A 188 20.91 -3.01 -7.12
CA LYS A 188 20.67 -2.35 -5.82
C LYS A 188 20.52 -0.83 -5.95
N ALA A 189 21.20 -0.21 -6.92
CA ALA A 189 21.13 1.23 -7.18
C ALA A 189 19.72 1.70 -7.56
N SER A 190 18.95 0.91 -8.32
CA SER A 190 17.56 1.22 -8.67
C SER A 190 16.63 1.20 -7.44
N GLY A 191 16.94 0.34 -6.46
CA GLY A 191 16.23 0.29 -5.18
C GLY A 191 16.39 1.57 -4.35
N LEU A 192 17.55 2.23 -4.41
CA LEU A 192 17.82 3.44 -3.62
C LEU A 192 16.95 4.63 -4.05
N SER A 193 16.72 4.83 -5.34
CA SER A 193 15.82 5.90 -5.80
C SER A 193 14.37 5.67 -5.38
N VAL A 194 13.93 4.40 -5.36
CA VAL A 194 12.60 4.03 -4.85
C VAL A 194 12.53 4.28 -3.35
N ALA A 195 13.53 3.82 -2.60
CA ALA A 195 13.65 4.05 -1.16
C ALA A 195 13.52 5.54 -0.81
N GLN A 196 14.33 6.40 -1.42
CA GLN A 196 14.35 7.84 -1.12
C GLN A 196 12.98 8.52 -1.30
N GLN A 197 12.19 8.11 -2.29
CA GLN A 197 10.87 8.68 -2.52
C GLN A 197 9.79 8.03 -1.66
N ILE A 198 9.76 6.70 -1.60
CA ILE A 198 8.69 5.96 -0.92
C ILE A 198 8.77 6.10 0.60
N GLY A 199 9.96 6.22 1.18
CA GLY A 199 10.11 6.38 2.63
C GLY A 199 9.41 7.62 3.21
N ARG A 200 9.12 8.61 2.35
CA ARG A 200 8.45 9.88 2.69
C ARG A 200 7.04 10.01 2.12
N ASN A 201 6.66 9.13 1.19
CA ASN A 201 5.43 9.23 0.42
C ASN A 201 4.67 7.92 0.45
N ARG A 202 3.36 8.02 0.62
CA ARG A 202 2.49 6.84 0.61
C ARG A 202 2.37 6.21 -0.77
N GLY A 203 2.36 7.03 -1.81
CA GLY A 203 2.23 6.59 -3.20
C GLY A 203 3.39 7.07 -4.06
N VAL A 204 3.88 6.20 -4.94
CA VAL A 204 4.92 6.55 -5.91
C VAL A 204 4.47 6.16 -7.30
N LEU A 205 4.50 7.15 -8.19
CA LEU A 205 4.27 7.01 -9.62
C LEU A 205 5.62 6.75 -10.29
N HIS A 206 5.93 5.50 -10.61
CA HIS A 206 7.17 5.15 -11.29
C HIS A 206 6.99 5.31 -12.79
N GLN A 207 7.64 6.34 -13.36
CA GLN A 207 7.46 6.74 -14.75
C GLN A 207 7.70 5.56 -15.71
N ASN A 208 6.78 5.38 -16.65
CA ASN A 208 6.76 4.28 -17.63
C ASN A 208 6.79 2.86 -17.04
N HIS A 209 6.39 2.67 -15.78
CA HIS A 209 6.45 1.36 -15.11
C HIS A 209 5.13 1.01 -14.42
N GLY A 210 4.80 1.67 -13.31
CA GLY A 210 3.62 1.34 -12.51
C GLY A 210 3.59 2.09 -11.19
N LEU A 211 2.79 1.59 -10.26
CA LEU A 211 2.55 2.21 -8.97
C LEU A 211 3.34 1.47 -7.88
N LEU A 212 3.77 2.19 -6.85
CA LEU A 212 4.24 1.60 -5.59
C LEU A 212 3.56 2.28 -4.40
N THR A 213 3.28 1.51 -3.36
CA THR A 213 2.88 2.04 -2.04
C THR A 213 3.66 1.37 -0.93
N CYS A 214 3.82 2.05 0.19
CA CYS A 214 4.36 1.48 1.42
C CYS A 214 3.53 1.90 2.63
N SER A 215 3.63 1.12 3.70
CA SER A 215 3.00 1.43 4.98
C SER A 215 3.90 1.08 6.15
N ARG A 216 3.86 1.95 7.16
CA ARG A 216 4.41 1.70 8.50
C ARG A 216 3.39 1.02 9.43
N HIS A 217 2.11 1.02 9.04
CA HIS A 217 0.99 0.55 9.84
C HIS A 217 0.68 -0.93 9.54
N SER A 218 0.38 -1.29 8.29
CA SER A 218 -0.04 -2.64 7.91
C SER A 218 -0.02 -2.89 6.40
N ILE A 219 -0.10 -4.15 5.97
CA ILE A 219 -0.29 -4.50 4.54
C ILE A 219 -1.65 -4.02 4.01
N ASP A 220 -2.68 -4.03 4.85
CA ASP A 220 -4.02 -3.52 4.56
C ASP A 220 -4.00 -2.07 4.10
N ASP A 221 -3.28 -1.23 4.85
CA ASP A 221 -3.10 0.18 4.54
C ASP A 221 -2.35 0.35 3.20
N ALA A 222 -1.21 -0.34 3.02
CA ALA A 222 -0.45 -0.28 1.77
C ALA A 222 -1.30 -0.73 0.56
N ALA A 223 -2.07 -1.81 0.71
CA ALA A 223 -2.90 -2.37 -0.35
C ALA A 223 -4.10 -1.47 -0.68
N PHE A 224 -4.78 -0.91 0.32
CA PHE A 224 -5.87 0.04 0.07
C PHE A 224 -5.37 1.29 -0.64
N TRP A 225 -4.26 1.87 -0.19
CA TRP A 225 -3.72 3.06 -0.86
C TRP A 225 -3.24 2.78 -2.27
N PHE A 226 -2.82 1.55 -2.57
CA PHE A 226 -2.54 1.15 -3.94
C PHE A 226 -3.81 1.18 -4.80
N ILE A 227 -4.91 0.58 -4.30
CA ILE A 227 -6.21 0.57 -4.98
C ILE A 227 -6.72 2.02 -5.16
N ALA A 228 -6.59 2.86 -4.14
CA ALA A 228 -6.99 4.26 -4.21
C ALA A 228 -6.13 5.07 -5.19
N LEU A 229 -4.82 4.78 -5.27
CA LEU A 229 -3.91 5.43 -6.22
C LEU A 229 -4.23 5.05 -7.67
N GLU A 230 -4.51 3.77 -7.93
CA GLU A 230 -4.99 3.32 -9.24
C GLU A 230 -6.29 4.01 -9.64
N ARG A 231 -7.24 4.09 -8.71
CA ARG A 231 -8.51 4.80 -8.92
C ARG A 231 -8.29 6.28 -9.21
N ALA A 232 -7.38 6.94 -8.50
CA ALA A 232 -7.04 8.33 -8.76
C ALA A 232 -6.45 8.49 -10.17
N CYS A 233 -5.54 7.62 -10.59
CA CYS A 233 -4.98 7.61 -11.96
C CYS A 233 -6.07 7.42 -13.02
N GLN A 234 -7.02 6.51 -12.79
CA GLN A 234 -8.18 6.31 -13.66
C GLN A 234 -9.02 7.59 -13.78
N GLN A 235 -9.32 8.25 -12.66
CA GLN A 235 -10.07 9.51 -12.66
C GLN A 235 -9.36 10.61 -13.45
N GLN A 236 -8.04 10.76 -13.30
CA GLN A 236 -7.26 11.73 -14.07
C GLN A 236 -7.41 11.49 -15.58
N LEU A 237 -7.17 10.25 -16.03
CA LEU A 237 -7.24 9.89 -17.45
C LEU A 237 -8.64 10.10 -18.03
N LEU A 238 -9.69 9.75 -17.28
CA LEU A 238 -11.08 9.96 -17.70
C LEU A 238 -11.41 11.45 -17.83
N VAL A 239 -10.97 12.29 -16.89
CA VAL A 239 -11.17 13.74 -16.97
C VAL A 239 -10.38 14.33 -18.15
N GLU A 240 -9.11 13.97 -18.32
CA GLU A 240 -8.28 14.46 -19.42
C GLU A 240 -8.85 14.08 -20.80
N ALA A 241 -9.39 12.87 -20.94
CA ALA A 241 -10.01 12.41 -22.18
C ALA A 241 -11.22 13.27 -22.61
N THR A 242 -11.88 13.97 -21.68
CA THR A 242 -12.99 14.89 -22.03
C THR A 242 -12.52 16.19 -22.68
N GLY A 243 -11.25 16.57 -22.51
CA GLY A 243 -10.73 17.89 -22.87
C GLY A 243 -11.24 19.04 -21.96
N ILE A 244 -12.07 18.74 -20.96
CA ILE A 244 -12.58 19.72 -20.01
C ILE A 244 -11.53 19.93 -18.92
N LYS A 245 -11.13 21.19 -18.70
CA LYS A 245 -10.24 21.54 -17.60
C LYS A 245 -10.97 21.37 -16.26
N PRO A 246 -10.50 20.48 -15.35
CA PRO A 246 -11.14 20.30 -14.05
C PRO A 246 -10.92 21.53 -13.16
N GLN A 247 -11.85 21.73 -12.23
CA GLN A 247 -11.68 22.65 -11.11
C GLN A 247 -10.93 21.92 -9.99
N LEU A 248 -9.73 22.39 -9.68
CA LEU A 248 -8.91 21.78 -8.63
C LEU A 248 -9.40 22.21 -7.25
N LEU A 249 -9.26 21.32 -6.28
CA LEU A 249 -9.40 21.66 -4.87
C LEU A 249 -8.35 22.70 -4.49
N SER A 250 -8.73 23.65 -3.64
CA SER A 250 -7.76 24.56 -3.02
C SER A 250 -6.79 23.77 -2.14
N GLU A 251 -5.56 24.28 -1.96
CA GLU A 251 -4.57 23.64 -1.07
C GLU A 251 -5.11 23.42 0.36
N LYS A 252 -5.91 24.36 0.87
CA LYS A 252 -6.56 24.24 2.18
C LYS A 252 -7.52 23.05 2.21
N THR A 253 -8.34 22.89 1.19
CA THR A 253 -9.30 21.78 1.09
C THR A 253 -8.59 20.46 0.87
N ALA A 254 -7.58 20.42 0.00
CA ALA A 254 -6.80 19.21 -0.26
C ALA A 254 -6.07 18.73 1.00
N ARG A 255 -5.46 19.66 1.76
CA ARG A 255 -4.84 19.37 3.06
C ARG A 255 -5.84 18.86 4.08
N TYR A 256 -6.99 19.52 4.22
CA TYR A 256 -8.05 19.07 5.12
C TYR A 256 -8.49 17.63 4.81
N SER A 257 -8.70 17.30 3.53
CA SER A 257 -9.01 15.93 3.11
C SER A 257 -7.86 14.97 3.42
N ARG A 258 -6.61 15.31 3.13
CA ARG A 258 -5.45 14.47 3.48
C ARG A 258 -5.38 14.15 4.97
N GLU A 259 -5.67 15.12 5.82
CA GLU A 259 -5.61 14.95 7.28
C GLU A 259 -6.75 14.07 7.81
N HIS A 260 -7.95 14.15 7.24
CA HIS A 260 -9.15 13.49 7.79
C HIS A 260 -9.47 12.13 7.17
N VAL A 261 -9.21 11.97 5.87
CA VAL A 261 -9.52 10.74 5.13
C VAL A 261 -8.29 10.08 4.55
N GLY A 262 -7.11 10.68 4.75
CA GLY A 262 -5.85 10.15 4.27
C GLY A 262 -4.98 9.57 5.36
N SER A 263 -5.44 9.19 6.56
CA SER A 263 -4.52 8.61 7.56
C SER A 263 -4.21 7.13 7.29
N ASP A 264 -3.13 6.60 7.89
CA ASP A 264 -2.79 5.17 7.76
C ASP A 264 -3.89 4.29 8.39
N TYR A 265 -4.49 4.77 9.48
CA TYR A 265 -5.65 4.13 10.10
C TYR A 265 -6.86 4.05 9.14
N ILE A 266 -7.12 5.11 8.39
CA ILE A 266 -8.21 5.12 7.40
C ILE A 266 -7.94 4.12 6.29
N GLY A 267 -6.69 3.98 5.84
CA GLY A 267 -6.33 2.98 4.85
C GLY A 267 -6.59 1.56 5.35
N TRP A 268 -6.13 1.25 6.56
CA TRP A 268 -6.45 -0.02 7.22
C TRP A 268 -7.96 -0.25 7.37
N LEU A 269 -8.71 0.77 7.81
CA LEU A 269 -10.15 0.67 8.03
C LEU A 269 -10.91 0.41 6.72
N HIS A 270 -10.57 1.11 5.64
CA HIS A 270 -11.16 0.86 4.33
C HIS A 270 -10.89 -0.57 3.85
N PHE A 271 -9.67 -1.08 4.06
CA PHE A 271 -9.32 -2.43 3.66
C PHE A 271 -10.13 -3.51 4.41
N GLN A 272 -10.61 -3.24 5.64
CA GLN A 272 -11.44 -4.22 6.38
C GLN A 272 -12.73 -4.60 5.62
N THR A 273 -13.24 -3.70 4.78
CA THR A 273 -14.39 -3.99 3.91
C THR A 273 -14.04 -5.02 2.84
N LEU A 274 -12.83 -4.97 2.29
CA LEU A 274 -12.30 -5.93 1.32
C LEU A 274 -11.95 -7.24 2.01
N TYR A 275 -11.24 -7.18 3.14
CA TYR A 275 -10.83 -8.36 3.90
C TYR A 275 -12.04 -9.22 4.28
N SER A 276 -13.08 -8.62 4.88
CA SER A 276 -14.27 -9.35 5.31
C SER A 276 -14.99 -10.02 4.13
N HIS A 277 -15.11 -9.31 3.01
CA HIS A 277 -15.73 -9.84 1.80
C HIS A 277 -14.91 -10.98 1.17
N ILE A 278 -13.58 -10.84 1.11
CA ILE A 278 -12.69 -11.88 0.56
C ILE A 278 -12.68 -13.11 1.46
N ALA A 279 -12.58 -12.93 2.77
CA ALA A 279 -12.59 -14.03 3.74
C ALA A 279 -13.89 -14.85 3.66
N GLU A 280 -15.03 -14.19 3.42
CA GLU A 280 -16.33 -14.84 3.23
C GLU A 280 -16.44 -15.55 1.86
N THR A 281 -15.97 -14.91 0.79
CA THR A 281 -16.21 -15.40 -0.59
C THR A 281 -15.12 -16.29 -1.16
N GLN A 282 -13.91 -16.28 -0.59
CA GLN A 282 -12.73 -17.00 -1.07
C GLN A 282 -12.01 -17.70 0.09
N PRO A 283 -12.68 -18.62 0.82
CA PRO A 283 -12.13 -19.23 2.03
C PRO A 283 -10.90 -20.11 1.79
N ASP A 284 -10.65 -20.53 0.53
CA ASP A 284 -9.43 -21.25 0.14
C ASP A 284 -8.15 -20.42 0.33
N MET A 285 -8.27 -19.10 0.57
CA MET A 285 -7.14 -18.25 0.89
C MET A 285 -6.40 -18.67 2.17
N PHE A 286 -7.10 -19.31 3.10
CA PHE A 286 -6.56 -19.75 4.40
C PHE A 286 -5.83 -21.10 4.32
N ASP A 287 -5.89 -21.79 3.17
CA ASP A 287 -5.27 -23.10 2.94
C ASP A 287 -3.74 -23.06 2.84
#